data_AF-A0A8C1P7I5-F1
#
_entry.id   AF-A0A8C1P7I5-F1
#
_cell.length_a   1.000
_cell.length_b   1.000
_cell.length_c   1.000
_cell.angle_alpha   90.00
_cell.angle_beta   90.00
_cell.angle_gamma   90.00
#
_symmetry.space_group_name_H-M   'P 1'
#
loop_
_entity.id
_entity.type
_entity.pdbx_description
1 polymer ?
#
loop_
_entity_poly.entity_id
_entity_poly.type
_entity_poly.pdbx_seq_one_letter_code
_entity_poly.pdbx_strand_id
1 'polypeptide(L)'
;MPAHPLRVAVVCSSNQNRSMEAHNILSKRGFDVRSFGTGTHVKLPGPAPDKPNIYDFKTTYEQMYNDLVRKDKELYPQHTHTHTRVHLFYILTGFFYHSGFAGWLITHFSVV
;
A
#
# COMPACT_ATOMS: atom_id res chain seq x y z
N MET A 1 19.12 -20.71 -0.88
CA MET A 1 18.65 -20.24 0.44
C MET A 1 19.85 -19.71 1.21
N PRO A 2 19.75 -18.61 1.97
CA PRO A 2 20.86 -18.08 2.75
C PRO A 2 21.41 -19.13 3.74
N ALA A 3 22.71 -19.11 4.00
CA ALA A 3 23.40 -20.08 4.84
C ALA A 3 22.91 -20.09 6.31
N HIS A 4 22.31 -18.97 6.74
CA HIS A 4 21.63 -18.84 8.03
C HIS A 4 20.21 -18.29 7.83
N PRO A 5 19.22 -18.77 8.59
CA PRO A 5 17.85 -18.26 8.49
C PRO A 5 17.80 -16.79 8.95
N LEU A 6 17.62 -15.88 7.98
CA LEU A 6 17.47 -14.44 8.23
C LEU A 6 16.01 -14.10 8.48
N ARG A 7 15.78 -13.33 9.55
CA ARG A 7 14.48 -12.72 9.87
C ARG A 7 14.51 -11.27 9.42
N VAL A 8 13.63 -10.91 8.49
CA VAL A 8 13.65 -9.61 7.79
C VAL A 8 12.46 -8.77 8.21
N ALA A 9 12.69 -7.50 8.50
CA ALA A 9 11.64 -6.50 8.65
C ALA A 9 11.73 -5.47 7.53
N VAL A 10 10.62 -5.20 6.86
CA VAL A 10 10.53 -4.15 5.84
C VAL A 10 9.62 -3.03 6.32
N VAL A 11 10.09 -1.79 6.22
CA VAL A 11 9.41 -0.66 6.84
C VAL A 11 9.15 0.43 5.81
N CYS A 12 7.98 1.05 5.85
CA CYS A 12 7.69 2.31 5.16
C CYS A 12 6.78 3.20 6.02
N SER A 13 6.28 4.32 5.49
CA SER A 13 5.42 5.23 6.26
C SER A 13 4.08 4.59 6.67
N SER A 14 3.29 4.09 5.71
CA SER A 14 1.91 3.66 5.97
C SER A 14 1.68 2.15 5.86
N ASN A 15 2.74 1.37 5.66
CA ASN A 15 2.68 -0.06 5.39
C ASN A 15 1.77 -0.47 4.20
N GLN A 16 1.70 0.32 3.14
CA GLN A 16 0.74 0.10 2.04
C GLN A 16 1.41 -0.27 0.72
N ASN A 17 2.41 0.50 0.30
CA ASN A 17 3.01 0.39 -1.02
C ASN A 17 4.37 -0.31 -0.96
N ARG A 18 5.43 0.47 -0.73
CA ARG A 18 6.85 0.01 -0.75
C ARG A 18 7.11 -1.21 0.14
N SER A 19 6.68 -1.19 1.40
CA SER A 19 6.94 -2.29 2.33
C SER A 19 6.16 -3.56 1.98
N MET A 20 4.94 -3.42 1.46
CA MET A 20 4.10 -4.57 1.11
C MET A 20 4.54 -5.24 -0.18
N GLU A 21 5.06 -4.48 -1.15
CA GLU A 21 5.62 -5.05 -2.37
C GLU A 21 6.91 -5.84 -2.07
N ALA A 22 7.83 -5.24 -1.32
CA ALA A 22 9.03 -5.93 -0.87
C ALA A 22 8.70 -7.13 0.02
N HIS A 23 7.70 -7.03 0.90
CA HIS A 23 7.21 -8.17 1.69
C HIS A 23 6.72 -9.32 0.80
N ASN A 24 5.91 -9.02 -0.22
CA ASN A 24 5.38 -10.02 -1.16
C ASN A 24 6.52 -10.74 -1.90
N ILE A 25 7.50 -9.97 -2.40
CA ILE A 25 8.68 -10.53 -3.10
C ILE A 25 9.50 -11.41 -2.15
N LEU A 26 9.85 -10.91 -0.96
CA LEU A 26 10.67 -11.65 0.01
C LEU A 26 9.96 -12.91 0.53
N SER A 27 8.66 -12.83 0.80
CA SER A 27 7.86 -13.97 1.26
C SER A 27 7.80 -15.07 0.18
N LYS A 28 7.55 -14.71 -1.09
CA LYS A 28 7.59 -15.65 -2.23
C LYS A 28 8.94 -16.31 -2.44
N ARG A 29 10.02 -15.68 -1.96
CA ARG A 29 11.39 -16.22 -2.03
C ARG A 29 11.78 -17.04 -0.79
N GLY A 30 10.86 -17.24 0.15
CA GLY A 30 11.05 -18.11 1.32
C GLY A 30 11.74 -17.44 2.51
N PHE A 31 11.80 -16.11 2.58
CA PHE A 31 12.31 -15.39 3.76
C PHE A 31 11.26 -15.34 4.88
N ASP A 32 11.70 -15.42 6.15
CA ASP A 32 10.88 -15.01 7.31
C ASP A 32 10.80 -13.48 7.32
N VAL A 33 9.77 -12.92 6.70
CA VAL A 33 9.60 -11.47 6.53
C VAL A 33 8.34 -10.94 7.22
N ARG A 34 8.48 -9.78 7.88
CA ARG A 34 7.36 -8.97 8.40
C ARG A 34 7.45 -7.53 7.89
N SER A 35 6.32 -6.85 7.74
CA SER A 35 6.27 -5.47 7.23
C SER A 35 5.53 -4.52 8.17
N PHE A 36 6.01 -3.28 8.27
CA PHE A 36 5.53 -2.29 9.23
C PHE A 36 5.43 -0.87 8.66
N GLY A 37 4.68 -0.04 9.38
CA GLY A 37 4.53 1.40 9.15
C GLY A 37 5.19 2.20 10.27
N THR A 38 5.83 3.32 9.96
CA THR A 38 6.41 4.26 10.96
C THR A 38 5.62 5.55 11.12
N GLY A 39 4.67 5.82 10.23
CA GLY A 39 3.79 6.98 10.35
C GLY A 39 2.93 6.91 11.62
N THR A 40 2.30 8.03 11.98
CA THR A 40 1.28 8.05 13.03
C THR A 40 -0.02 7.39 12.59
N HIS A 41 -0.31 7.45 11.28
CA HIS A 41 -1.53 6.95 10.65
C HIS A 41 -1.21 6.33 9.30
N VAL A 42 -2.09 5.45 8.82
CA VAL A 42 -2.09 4.99 7.44
C VAL A 42 -2.70 6.10 6.59
N LYS A 43 -1.97 6.56 5.55
CA LYS A 43 -2.45 7.58 4.62
C LYS A 43 -2.56 6.95 3.23
N LEU A 44 -3.74 7.06 2.63
CA LEU A 44 -4.03 6.70 1.24
C LEU A 44 -4.39 7.99 0.47
N PRO A 45 -4.11 8.07 -0.84
CA PRO A 45 -4.59 9.13 -1.70
C PRO A 45 -6.10 9.28 -1.57
N GLY A 46 -6.57 10.50 -1.80
CA GLY A 46 -7.98 10.83 -1.90
C GLY A 46 -8.26 11.61 -3.18
N PRO A 47 -9.42 12.26 -3.30
CA PRO A 47 -9.82 12.97 -4.52
C PRO A 47 -8.93 14.19 -4.85
N ALA A 48 -8.15 14.69 -3.87
CA ALA A 48 -7.20 15.78 -4.05
C ALA A 48 -5.97 15.59 -3.14
N PRO A 49 -4.81 16.21 -3.46
CA PRO A 49 -3.57 16.06 -2.68
C PRO A 49 -3.69 16.48 -1.21
N ASP A 50 -4.51 17.48 -0.93
CA ASP A 50 -4.80 18.02 0.40
C ASP A 50 -5.89 17.22 1.15
N LYS A 51 -6.52 16.24 0.49
CA LYS A 51 -7.64 15.44 1.04
C LYS A 51 -7.34 13.95 1.07
N PRO A 52 -6.31 13.49 1.82
CA PRO A 52 -5.99 12.07 1.92
C PRO A 52 -7.04 11.30 2.73
N ASN A 53 -7.15 9.99 2.46
CA ASN A 53 -7.86 9.06 3.32
C ASN A 53 -6.94 8.62 4.47
N ILE A 54 -7.32 8.91 5.71
CA ILE A 54 -6.51 8.65 6.91
C ILE A 54 -7.17 7.57 7.75
N TYR A 55 -6.39 6.57 8.17
CA TYR A 55 -6.85 5.46 8.99
C TYR A 55 -5.89 5.18 10.15
N ASP A 56 -6.42 4.63 11.24
CA ASP A 56 -5.62 4.10 12.35
C ASP A 56 -4.94 2.78 11.93
N PHE A 57 -3.77 2.47 12.49
CA PHE A 57 -3.09 1.20 12.20
C PHE A 57 -3.86 -0.05 12.65
N LYS A 58 -4.87 0.11 13.52
CA LYS A 58 -5.81 -0.94 13.91
C LYS A 58 -6.84 -1.26 12.82
N THR A 59 -7.05 -0.35 11.85
CA THR A 59 -8.00 -0.56 10.76
C THR A 59 -7.47 -1.62 9.80
N THR A 60 -8.27 -2.64 9.50
CA THR A 60 -7.85 -3.71 8.59
C THR A 60 -7.86 -3.23 7.13
N TYR A 61 -7.08 -3.89 6.27
CA TYR A 61 -7.08 -3.61 4.82
C TYR A 61 -8.48 -3.74 4.19
N GLU A 62 -9.27 -4.70 4.66
CA GLU A 62 -10.64 -4.91 4.20
C GLU A 62 -11.56 -3.76 4.62
N GLN A 63 -11.45 -3.29 5.87
CA GLN A 63 -12.21 -2.12 6.34
C GLN A 63 -11.84 -0.86 5.54
N MET A 64 -10.55 -0.63 5.29
CA MET A 64 -10.09 0.48 4.44
C MET A 64 -10.67 0.36 3.03
N TYR A 65 -10.57 -0.81 2.40
CA TYR A 65 -11.11 -1.05 1.06
C TYR A 65 -12.62 -0.79 0.99
N ASN A 66 -13.40 -1.35 1.90
CA ASN A 66 -14.85 -1.18 1.92
C ASN A 66 -15.25 0.28 2.15
N ASP A 67 -14.49 1.02 2.97
CA ASP A 67 -14.70 2.45 3.17
C ASP A 67 -14.41 3.26 1.89
N LEU A 68 -13.31 2.97 1.19
CA LEU A 68 -12.93 3.63 -0.05
C LEU A 68 -13.97 3.40 -1.15
N VAL A 69 -14.37 2.14 -1.37
CA VAL A 69 -15.42 1.78 -2.35
C VAL A 69 -16.73 2.49 -2.01
N ARG A 70 -17.08 2.62 -0.72
CA ARG A 70 -18.28 3.34 -0.29
C ARG A 70 -18.19 4.85 -0.55
N LYS A 71 -17.03 5.46 -0.34
CA LYS A 71 -16.80 6.90 -0.54
C LYS A 71 -16.93 7.28 -2.01
N ASP A 72 -16.31 6.49 -2.88
CA ASP A 72 -16.29 6.75 -4.31
C ASP A 72 -15.98 5.45 -5.08
N LYS A 73 -17.03 4.87 -5.67
CA LYS A 73 -16.91 3.62 -6.44
C LYS A 73 -16.21 3.80 -7.78
N GLU A 74 -16.21 5.01 -8.33
CA GLU A 74 -15.55 5.29 -9.61
C GLU A 74 -14.05 5.46 -9.40
N LEU A 75 -13.68 6.14 -8.31
CA LEU A 75 -12.29 6.34 -7.90
C LEU A 75 -11.66 5.06 -7.33
N TYR A 76 -12.44 4.26 -6.61
CA TYR A 76 -12.01 3.00 -6.00
C TYR A 76 -12.90 1.85 -6.48
N PRO A 77 -12.74 1.41 -7.74
CA PRO A 77 -13.59 0.39 -8.33
C PRO A 77 -13.52 -0.92 -7.56
N GLN A 78 -14.70 -1.49 -7.35
CA GLN A 78 -14.84 -2.77 -6.68
C GLN A 78 -14.35 -3.88 -7.62
N HIS A 79 -13.16 -4.39 -7.41
CA HIS A 79 -12.68 -5.56 -8.13
C HIS A 79 -13.20 -6.82 -7.44
N THR A 80 -14.01 -7.60 -8.15
CA THR A 80 -14.44 -8.91 -7.72
C THR A 80 -13.26 -9.86 -7.88
N HIS A 81 -12.90 -10.58 -6.82
CA HIS A 81 -11.81 -11.57 -6.79
C HIS A 81 -10.40 -11.03 -7.03
N THR A 82 -9.69 -10.69 -5.94
CA THR A 82 -8.35 -11.24 -5.60
C THR A 82 -7.82 -10.47 -4.37
N HIS A 83 -7.09 -11.17 -3.49
CA HIS A 83 -6.51 -10.71 -2.23
C HIS A 83 -6.52 -9.18 -1.96
N THR A 84 -7.36 -8.75 -1.01
CA THR A 84 -7.49 -7.37 -0.48
C THR A 84 -6.15 -6.70 -0.15
N ARG A 85 -5.11 -7.47 0.21
CA ARG A 85 -3.74 -6.97 0.49
C ARG A 85 -2.97 -6.51 -0.74
N VAL A 86 -3.22 -7.12 -1.90
CA VAL A 86 -2.54 -6.83 -3.16
C VAL A 86 -3.36 -5.82 -3.97
N HIS A 87 -4.69 -5.82 -3.84
CA HIS A 87 -5.54 -4.88 -4.55
C HIS A 87 -5.44 -3.44 -4.05
N LEU A 88 -5.27 -3.18 -2.75
CA LEU A 88 -5.03 -1.81 -2.27
C LEU A 88 -3.72 -1.26 -2.87
N PHE A 89 -2.70 -2.12 -3.03
CA PHE A 89 -1.47 -1.77 -3.73
C PHE A 89 -1.72 -1.41 -5.21
N TYR A 90 -2.54 -2.19 -5.93
CA TYR A 90 -2.85 -1.92 -7.34
C TYR A 90 -3.79 -0.73 -7.58
N ILE A 91 -4.70 -0.45 -6.67
CA ILE A 91 -5.54 0.76 -6.72
C ILE A 91 -4.65 2.02 -6.58
N LEU A 92 -3.63 1.94 -5.72
CA LEU A 92 -2.65 3.01 -5.55
C LEU A 92 -1.68 3.16 -6.72
N THR A 93 -1.37 2.11 -7.47
CA THR A 93 -0.50 2.21 -8.66
C THR A 93 -1.28 2.53 -9.94
N GLY A 94 -2.52 2.03 -10.07
CA GLY A 94 -3.41 2.28 -11.21
C GLY A 94 -3.92 3.72 -11.29
N PHE A 95 -4.22 4.36 -10.16
CA PHE A 95 -4.61 5.77 -10.10
C PHE A 95 -3.54 6.71 -10.68
N PHE A 96 -2.26 6.36 -10.54
CA PHE A 96 -1.15 7.14 -11.09
C PHE A 96 -0.86 6.84 -12.57
N TYR A 97 -1.21 5.65 -13.06
CA TYR A 97 -1.02 5.28 -14.46
C TYR A 97 -2.03 5.97 -15.40
N HIS A 98 -3.26 6.21 -14.94
CA HIS A 98 -4.31 6.82 -15.76
C HIS A 98 -4.31 8.37 -15.72
N SER A 99 -3.75 8.98 -14.67
CA SER A 99 -3.74 10.45 -14.48
C SER A 99 -2.54 11.17 -15.12
N GLY A 100 -1.68 10.46 -15.86
CA GLY A 100 -0.51 11.07 -16.53
C GLY A 100 0.56 11.63 -15.57
N PHE A 101 0.42 11.42 -14.27
CA PHE A 101 1.35 11.88 -13.23
C PHE A 101 2.50 10.88 -13.01
N ALA A 102 3.20 10.50 -14.08
CA ALA A 102 4.34 9.59 -14.01
C ALA A 102 5.55 10.17 -13.23
N GLY A 103 5.60 11.49 -13.01
CA GLY A 103 6.74 12.17 -12.38
C GLY A 103 6.73 12.28 -10.84
N TRP A 104 5.59 12.02 -10.17
CA TRP A 104 5.45 12.34 -8.74
C TRP A 104 5.79 11.17 -7.80
N LEU A 105 5.70 9.94 -8.29
CA LEU A 105 6.00 8.74 -7.49
C LEU A 105 7.51 8.60 -7.20
N ILE A 106 8.38 9.11 -8.08
CA ILE A 106 9.84 9.02 -7.92
C ILE A 106 10.38 10.17 -7.05
N THR A 107 9.75 11.35 -7.09
CA THR A 107 10.27 12.54 -6.41
C THR A 107 9.77 12.70 -4.97
N HIS A 108 8.54 12.28 -4.64
CA HIS A 108 7.99 12.47 -3.28
C HIS A 108 8.02 11.22 -2.38
N PHE A 109 8.30 10.03 -2.91
CA PHE A 109 8.53 8.84 -2.08
C PHE A 109 10.02 8.52 -1.86
N SER A 110 10.95 9.26 -2.48
CA SER A 110 12.40 9.11 -2.28
C SER A 110 12.99 10.04 -1.22
N VAL A 111 12.19 10.90 -0.59
CA VAL A 111 12.65 11.79 0.49
C VAL A 111 11.78 11.60 1.75
N VAL A 112 11.83 10.39 2.30
CA VAL A 112 11.84 10.13 3.75
C VAL A 112 12.72 8.91 3.99
#